data_AF-R9C7M6-F1
#
_entry.id   AF-R9C7M6-F1
#
_cell.length_a   1.000
_cell.length_b   1.000
_cell.length_c   1.000
_cell.angle_alpha   90.00
_cell.angle_beta   90.00
_cell.angle_gamma   90.00
#
_symmetry.space_group_name_H-M   'P 1'
#
loop_
_entity.id
_entity.type
_entity.pdbx_description
1 polymer ?
#
loop_
_entity_poly.entity_id
_entity_poly.type
_entity_poly.pdbx_seq_one_letter_code
_entity_poly.pdbx_strand_id
1 'polypeptide(L)' 'MLTEFDDKIFNALIDRIEVLESTHFVFVLRNGMKIKK' A
#
# COMPACT_ATOMS: atom_id res chain seq x y z
N MET A 1 -14.20 -4.27 -14.94
CA MET A 1 -14.10 -5.52 -14.16
C MET A 1 -13.41 -5.19 -12.86
N LEU A 2 -14.03 -5.47 -11.71
CA LEU A 2 -13.36 -5.37 -10.42
C LEU A 2 -12.54 -6.65 -10.26
N THR A 3 -11.24 -6.57 -10.49
CA THR A 3 -10.32 -7.58 -9.99
C THR A 3 -10.39 -7.55 -8.47
N GLU A 4 -10.72 -8.69 -7.86
CA GLU A 4 -10.66 -8.84 -6.41
C GLU A 4 -9.27 -8.43 -5.92
N PHE A 5 -9.24 -7.70 -4.82
CA PHE A 5 -8.00 -7.30 -4.20
C PHE A 5 -7.32 -8.56 -3.63
N ASP A 6 -6.06 -8.78 -4.01
CA ASP A 6 -5.28 -9.90 -3.49
C ASP A 6 -4.50 -9.47 -2.24
N ASP A 7 -5.06 -9.81 -1.08
CA ASP A 7 -4.45 -9.56 0.22
C ASP A 7 -3.05 -10.17 0.34
N LYS A 8 -2.79 -11.33 -0.27
CA LYS A 8 -1.50 -12.01 -0.15
C LYS A 8 -0.42 -11.24 -0.91
N ILE A 9 -0.73 -10.80 -2.13
CA ILE A 9 0.18 -9.97 -2.92
C ILE A 9 0.46 -8.65 -2.19
N PHE A 10 -0.59 -7.99 -1.70
CA PHE A 10 -0.43 -6.72 -0.99
C PHE A 10 0.48 -6.88 0.25
N ASN A 11 0.22 -7.87 1.10
CA ASN A 11 1.03 -8.11 2.29
C ASN A 11 2.48 -8.52 1.98
N ALA A 12 2.73 -9.16 0.84
CA ALA A 12 4.09 -9.49 0.40
C ALA A 12 4.89 -8.26 -0.06
N LEU A 13 4.21 -7.26 -0.62
CA LEU A 13 4.84 -6.08 -1.23
C LEU A 13 5.03 -4.92 -0.24
N ILE A 14 4.10 -4.76 0.70
CA ILE A 14 4.13 -3.65 1.66
C ILE A 14 5.17 -3.93 2.76
N ASP A 15 5.92 -2.86 3.09
CA ASP A 15 6.80 -2.78 4.23
C ASP A 15 6.08 -2.11 5.41
N ARG A 16 5.52 -0.91 5.17
CA ARG A 16 4.77 -0.16 6.17
C ARG A 16 3.76 0.80 5.54
N ILE A 17 2.82 1.27 6.36
CA ILE A 17 1.82 2.27 5.99
C ILE A 17 2.09 3.52 6.80
N GLU A 18 2.30 4.64 6.10
CA GLU A 18 2.46 5.96 6.72
C GLU A 18 1.13 6.71 6.62
N VAL A 19 0.52 7.07 7.75
CA VAL A 19 -0.70 7.87 7.81
C VAL A 19 -0.31 9.34 7.91
N LEU A 20 -0.61 10.11 6.87
CA LEU A 20 -0.30 11.55 6.83
C LEU A 20 -1.48 12.36 7.40
N GLU A 21 -2.69 12.01 7.00
CA GLU A 21 -3.95 12.62 7.44
C GLU A 21 -5.05 11.55 7.45
N SER A 22 -6.22 11.87 8.00
CA SER A 22 -7.35 10.94 8.11
C SER A 22 -7.77 10.30 6.79
N THR A 23 -7.51 10.97 5.65
CA THR A 23 -7.82 10.49 4.30
C THR A 23 -6.60 10.26 3.42
N HIS A 24 -5.39 10.44 3.96
CA HIS A 24 -4.15 10.35 3.18
C HIS A 24 -3.20 9.33 3.79
N PHE A 25 -3.08 8.19 3.11
CA PHE A 25 -2.16 7.11 3.46
C PHE A 25 -1.15 6.88 2.35
N VAL A 26 0.10 6.60 2.75
CA VAL A 26 1.20 6.25 1.85
C VAL A 26 1.60 4.81 2.12
N PHE A 27 1.60 4.02 1.06
CA PHE A 27 2.10 2.67 1.07
C PHE A 27 3.60 2.69 0.77
N VAL A 28 4.41 2.25 1.73
CA VAL A 28 5.85 2.05 1.53
C VAL A 28 6.05 0.59 1.17
N LEU A 29 6.58 0.35 -0.02
CA LEU A 29 6.92 -0.98 -0.52
C LEU A 29 8.29 -1.40 0.02
N ARG A 30 8.53 -2.71 0.09
CA ARG A 30 9.82 -3.28 0.56
C ARG A 30 11.03 -2.86 -0.26
N ASN A 31 10.83 -2.49 -1.52
CA ASN A 31 11.89 -1.95 -2.38
C ASN A 31 12.13 -0.44 -2.17
N GLY A 32 11.48 0.19 -1.20
CA GLY A 32 11.58 1.62 -0.91
C GLY A 32 10.71 2.51 -1.79
N MET A 33 9.98 1.97 -2.77
CA MET A 33 9.02 2.74 -3.56
C MET A 33 7.85 3.19 -2.69
N LYS A 34 7.38 4.43 -2.93
CA LYS A 34 6.22 5.00 -2.25
C LYS A 34 5.08 5.16 -3.24
N ILE A 35 3.94 4.56 -2.91
CA ILE A 35 2.70 4.75 -3.67
C ILE A 35 1.80 5.69 -2.87
N LYS A 36 1.48 6.84 -3.48
CA LYS A 36 0.43 7.74 -3.02
C LYS A 36 -0.85 7.42 -3.76
N LYS A 37 -1.96 7.34 -3.03
CA LYS A 37 -3.30 7.30 -3.58
C LYS A 37 -4.07 8.53 -3.13
#